data_AF-A0A0S8I675-F1
#
_entry.id   AF-A0A0S8I675-F1
#
_cell.length_a   1.000
_cell.length_b   1.000
_cell.length_c   1.000
_cell.angle_alpha   90.00
_cell.angle_beta   90.00
_cell.angle_gamma   90.00
#
_symmetry.space_group_name_H-M   'P 1'
#
loop_
_entity.id
_entity.type
_entity.pdbx_description
1 polymer ?
#
loop_
_entity_poly.entity_id
_entity_poly.type
_entity_poly.pdbx_seq_one_letter_code
_entity_poly.pdbx_strand_id
1 'polypeptide(L)'
;MKQPSQTWLRIRIVLLLCIFSCLFLVVFGRAYQLQVLRSEGLAAMAARQSERIVQLVPKRGILYDRKKEEMAISVEADSAFAQPGKVQNLREAARKIGPILGKKPAALLAKLKREEPFVWLQRGITPEQRTAIEKY
;
A
#
# COMPACT_ATOMS: atom_id res chain seq x y z
N MET A 1 0.41 -56.61 -36.75
CA MET A 1 0.99 -55.36 -36.19
C MET A 1 2.34 -55.73 -35.57
N LYS A 2 3.46 -55.24 -36.10
CA LYS A 2 4.81 -55.55 -35.56
C LYS A 2 4.93 -54.88 -34.19
N GLN A 3 5.12 -55.69 -33.13
CA GLN A 3 5.39 -55.13 -31.81
C GLN A 3 6.70 -54.34 -31.87
N PRO A 4 6.74 -53.08 -31.40
CA PRO A 4 7.96 -52.31 -31.38
C PRO A 4 9.01 -53.06 -30.54
N SER A 5 10.26 -53.09 -31.00
CA SER A 5 11.32 -53.77 -30.26
C SER A 5 11.42 -53.17 -28.86
N GLN A 6 11.32 -54.04 -27.83
CA GLN A 6 11.34 -53.65 -26.41
C GLN A 6 12.55 -52.77 -26.04
N THR A 7 13.64 -52.91 -26.78
CA THR A 7 14.86 -52.11 -26.64
C THR A 7 14.67 -50.65 -27.04
N TRP A 8 13.90 -50.35 -28.09
CA TRP A 8 13.66 -48.99 -28.58
C TRP A 8 12.74 -48.21 -27.64
N LEU A 9 11.75 -48.89 -27.07
CA LEU A 9 10.88 -48.31 -26.04
C LEU A 9 11.67 -47.95 -24.77
N ARG A 10 12.58 -48.83 -24.32
CA ARG A 10 13.47 -48.56 -23.17
C ARG A 10 14.41 -47.38 -23.41
N ILE A 11 15.03 -47.30 -24.58
CA ILE A 11 15.91 -46.17 -24.95
C ILE A 11 15.13 -44.86 -24.93
N ARG A 12 13.92 -44.83 -25.49
CA ARG A 12 13.07 -43.64 -25.50
C ARG A 12 12.68 -43.21 -24.09
N ILE A 13 12.35 -44.15 -23.20
CA ILE A 13 12.02 -43.86 -21.80
C ILE A 13 13.23 -43.29 -21.05
N VAL A 14 14.41 -43.89 -21.21
CA VAL A 14 15.66 -43.40 -20.58
C VAL A 14 16.02 -42.01 -21.09
N LEU A 15 15.91 -41.77 -22.40
CA LEU A 15 16.15 -40.46 -22.99
C LEU A 15 15.22 -39.38 -22.40
N LEU A 16 13.93 -39.68 -22.32
CA LEU A 16 12.95 -38.76 -21.71
C LEU A 16 13.27 -38.52 -20.24
N LEU A 17 13.62 -39.56 -19.48
CA LEU A 17 14.00 -39.43 -18.08
C LEU A 17 15.23 -38.53 -17.91
N CYS A 18 16.26 -38.70 -18.74
CA CYS A 18 17.45 -37.84 -18.73
C CYS A 18 17.10 -36.39 -19.06
N ILE A 19 16.24 -36.15 -20.05
CA ILE A 19 15.79 -34.80 -20.41
C ILE A 19 15.03 -34.16 -19.25
N PHE A 20 14.03 -34.85 -18.69
CA PHE A 20 13.27 -34.33 -17.55
C PHE A 20 14.16 -34.11 -16.34
N SER A 21 15.07 -35.03 -16.04
CA SER A 21 16.03 -34.88 -14.94
C SER A 21 16.90 -33.63 -15.12
N CYS A 22 17.41 -33.39 -16.33
CA CYS A 22 18.16 -32.18 -16.64
C CYS A 22 17.32 -30.90 -16.46
N LEU A 23 16.08 -30.89 -16.94
CA LEU A 23 15.15 -29.77 -16.74
C LEU A 23 14.88 -29.51 -15.26
N PHE A 24 14.64 -30.55 -14.47
CA PHE A 24 14.45 -30.42 -13.03
C PHE A 24 15.70 -29.84 -12.35
N LEU A 25 16.90 -30.28 -12.72
CA LEU A 25 18.15 -29.72 -12.19
C LEU A 25 18.27 -28.22 -12.46
N VAL A 26 17.88 -27.75 -13.64
CA VAL A 26 17.88 -26.31 -13.96
C VAL A 26 16.89 -25.55 -13.06
N VAL A 27 15.68 -26.08 -12.87
CA VAL A 27 14.67 -25.47 -11.98
C VAL A 27 15.15 -25.45 -10.54
N PHE A 28 15.73 -26.56 -10.04
CA PHE A 28 16.29 -26.63 -8.69
C PHE A 28 17.46 -25.66 -8.50
N GLY A 29 18.36 -25.55 -9.47
CA GLY A 29 19.45 -24.58 -9.43
C GLY A 29 18.93 -23.14 -9.36
N ARG A 30 17.89 -22.83 -10.12
CA ARG A 30 17.24 -21.51 -10.08
C ARG A 30 16.54 -21.27 -8.73
N ALA A 31 15.84 -22.27 -8.20
CA ALA A 31 15.20 -22.20 -6.89
C ALA A 31 16.25 -21.98 -5.79
N TYR A 32 17.36 -22.70 -5.81
CA TYR A 32 18.47 -22.51 -4.86
C TYR A 32 19.06 -21.10 -4.95
N GLN A 33 19.27 -20.57 -6.15
CA GLN A 33 19.74 -19.20 -6.33
C GLN A 33 18.78 -18.16 -5.71
N LEU A 34 17.46 -18.35 -5.86
CA LEU A 34 16.47 -17.44 -5.29
C LEU A 34 16.32 -17.62 -3.77
N GLN A 35 16.25 -18.86 -3.30
CA GLN A 35 15.94 -19.19 -1.91
C GLN A 35 17.14 -19.14 -0.97
N VAL A 36 18.36 -19.34 -1.47
CA VAL A 36 19.57 -19.37 -0.62
C VAL A 36 20.43 -18.14 -0.89
N LEU A 37 20.80 -17.89 -2.15
CA LEU A 37 21.71 -16.77 -2.47
C LEU A 37 21.03 -15.40 -2.40
N ARG A 38 19.70 -15.32 -2.58
CA ARG A 38 18.93 -14.07 -2.54
C ARG A 38 17.91 -13.98 -1.40
N SER A 39 17.98 -14.90 -0.43
CA SER A 39 17.04 -15.01 0.68
C SER A 39 16.89 -13.70 1.44
N GLU A 40 18.00 -13.12 1.91
CA GLU A 40 18.01 -11.93 2.76
C GLU A 40 17.46 -10.71 2.03
N GLY A 41 17.83 -10.51 0.77
CA GLY A 41 17.33 -9.41 -0.06
C GLY A 41 15.83 -9.50 -0.29
N LEU A 42 15.31 -10.68 -0.62
CA LEU A 42 13.88 -10.91 -0.83
C LEU A 42 13.10 -10.82 0.49
N ALA A 43 13.65 -11.31 1.59
CA ALA A 43 13.05 -11.19 2.92
C ALA A 43 12.98 -9.73 3.37
N ALA A 44 14.04 -8.94 3.15
CA ALA A 44 14.03 -7.51 3.45
C ALA A 44 13.02 -6.73 2.60
N MET A 45 12.86 -7.09 1.32
CA MET A 45 11.83 -6.51 0.46
C MET A 45 10.42 -6.86 0.96
N ALA A 46 10.19 -8.12 1.32
CA ALA A 46 8.91 -8.57 1.89
C ALA A 46 8.61 -7.83 3.20
N ALA A 47 9.58 -7.74 4.11
CA ALA A 47 9.45 -7.02 5.38
C ALA A 47 9.07 -5.54 5.16
N ARG A 48 9.70 -4.86 4.20
CA ARG A 48 9.34 -3.47 3.85
C ARG A 48 7.92 -3.32 3.31
N GLN A 49 7.37 -4.35 2.70
CA GLN A 49 6.00 -4.34 2.17
C GLN A 49 4.96 -4.72 3.24
N SER A 50 5.30 -5.59 4.19
CA SER A 50 4.40 -6.04 5.25
C SER A 50 4.43 -5.16 6.51
N GLU A 51 5.62 -4.65 6.87
CA GLU A 51 5.81 -3.88 8.10
C GLU A 51 5.72 -2.39 7.80
N ARG A 52 4.60 -1.80 8.18
CA ARG A 52 4.47 -0.35 8.26
C ARG A 52 4.52 0.07 9.72
N ILE A 53 5.64 0.66 10.12
CA ILE A 53 5.74 1.28 11.45
C ILE A 53 4.83 2.51 11.45
N VAL A 54 3.67 2.38 12.08
CA VAL A 54 2.78 3.51 12.36
C VAL A 54 3.12 3.99 13.76
N GLN A 55 3.63 5.22 13.86
CA GLN A 55 3.82 5.85 15.16
C GLN A 55 2.46 6.07 15.81
N LEU A 56 2.17 5.35 16.89
CA LEU A 56 1.01 5.59 17.73
C LEU A 56 1.31 6.84 18.58
N VAL A 57 0.67 7.95 18.25
CA VAL A 57 0.81 9.18 19.03
C VAL A 57 0.03 8.98 20.34
N PRO A 58 0.69 9.03 21.52
CA PRO A 58 -0.01 8.84 22.78
C PRO A 58 -0.98 9.99 23.02
N LYS A 59 -2.14 9.69 23.62
CA LYS A 59 -3.12 10.70 24.01
C LYS A 59 -2.51 11.59 25.09
N ARG A 60 -2.52 12.91 24.90
CA ARG A 60 -2.09 13.86 25.93
C ARG A 60 -3.06 13.80 27.12
N GLY A 61 -2.49 13.76 28.32
CA GLY A 61 -3.24 13.74 29.58
C GLY A 61 -4.12 14.97 29.76
N ILE A 62 -5.23 14.80 30.47
CA ILE A 62 -6.16 15.87 30.81
C ILE A 62 -5.52 16.75 31.90
N LEU A 63 -5.59 18.06 31.73
CA LEU A 63 -5.22 19.02 32.78
C LEU A 63 -6.46 19.39 33.58
N TYR A 64 -6.38 19.23 34.89
CA TYR A 64 -7.44 19.55 35.84
C TYR A 64 -7.07 20.76 36.70
N ASP A 65 -8.05 21.56 37.09
CA ASP A 65 -7.92 22.55 38.16
C ASP A 65 -7.92 21.87 39.54
N ARG A 66 -7.62 22.62 40.61
CA ARG A 66 -7.70 22.18 42.02
C ARG A 66 -9.04 21.56 42.40
N LYS A 67 -10.13 21.96 41.73
CA LYS A 67 -11.49 21.42 41.92
C LYS A 67 -11.79 20.17 41.07
N LYS A 68 -10.82 19.64 40.32
CA LYS A 68 -10.97 18.57 39.32
C LYS A 68 -11.81 18.96 38.10
N GLU A 69 -11.95 20.25 37.81
CA GLU A 69 -12.56 20.72 36.57
C GLU A 69 -11.57 20.62 35.41
N GLU A 70 -12.04 20.19 34.25
CA GLU A 70 -11.20 20.00 33.06
C GLU A 70 -10.81 21.36 32.45
N MET A 71 -9.51 21.67 32.43
CA MET A 71 -8.97 22.91 31.87
C MET A 71 -8.44 22.74 30.45
N ALA A 72 -7.87 21.57 30.13
CA ALA A 72 -7.42 21.26 28.79
C ALA A 72 -7.55 19.76 28.51
N ILE A 73 -8.27 19.43 27.44
CA ILE A 73 -8.53 18.07 26.98
C ILE A 73 -8.01 17.88 25.55
N SER A 74 -7.69 16.64 25.22
CA SER A 74 -7.38 16.24 23.85
C SER A 74 -8.63 15.65 23.22
N VAL A 75 -9.09 16.27 22.13
CA VAL A 75 -10.25 15.82 21.35
C VAL A 75 -9.75 15.18 20.06
N GLU A 76 -10.32 14.03 19.70
CA GLU A 76 -10.04 13.39 18.42
C GLU A 76 -10.66 14.22 17.29
N ALA A 77 -9.86 14.52 16.28
CA ALA A 77 -10.26 15.37 15.18
C ALA A 77 -9.69 14.83 13.87
N ASP A 78 -10.56 14.65 12.88
CA ASP A 78 -10.16 14.18 11.57
C ASP A 78 -9.48 15.30 10.78
N SER A 79 -8.66 14.93 9.79
CA SER A 79 -8.01 15.88 8.90
C SER A 79 -8.11 15.39 7.45
N ALA A 80 -8.45 16.29 6.54
CA ALA A 80 -8.55 16.00 5.12
C ALA A 80 -7.20 16.23 4.43
N PHE A 81 -6.73 15.24 3.69
CA PHE A 81 -5.54 15.34 2.83
C PHE A 81 -5.85 14.84 1.42
N ALA A 82 -4.99 15.16 0.47
CA ALA A 82 -5.04 14.63 -0.89
C ALA A 82 -3.68 14.13 -1.33
N GLN A 83 -3.69 13.14 -2.23
CA GLN A 83 -2.53 12.71 -3.01
C GLN A 83 -2.81 13.07 -4.47
N PRO A 84 -2.37 14.24 -4.96
CA PRO A 84 -2.70 14.74 -6.29
C PRO A 84 -2.52 13.71 -7.42
N GLY A 85 -1.43 12.94 -7.39
CA GLY A 85 -1.14 11.90 -8.39
C GLY A 85 -2.14 10.72 -8.42
N LYS A 86 -3.01 10.58 -7.42
CA LYS A 86 -4.08 9.56 -7.38
C LYS A 86 -5.47 10.11 -7.68
N VAL A 87 -5.60 11.43 -7.86
CA VAL A 87 -6.90 12.07 -8.13
C VAL A 87 -7.10 12.15 -9.65
N GLN A 88 -8.13 11.47 -10.17
CA GLN A 88 -8.42 11.46 -11.61
C GLN A 88 -8.68 12.87 -12.18
N ASN A 89 -9.53 13.66 -11.50
CA ASN A 89 -9.88 15.01 -11.94
C ASN A 89 -9.74 16.03 -10.81
N LEU A 90 -8.58 16.67 -10.76
CA LEU A 90 -8.25 17.69 -9.73
C LEU A 90 -9.23 18.87 -9.74
N ARG A 91 -9.73 19.28 -10.92
CA ARG A 91 -10.65 20.42 -11.05
C ARG A 91 -12.02 20.07 -10.49
N GLU A 92 -12.52 18.87 -10.77
CA GLU A 92 -13.79 18.41 -10.22
C GLU A 92 -13.71 18.22 -8.71
N ALA A 93 -12.66 17.56 -8.21
CA ALA A 93 -12.42 17.36 -6.79
C ALA A 93 -12.39 18.72 -6.04
N ALA A 94 -11.67 19.71 -6.58
CA ALA A 94 -11.62 21.05 -5.99
C ALA A 94 -12.98 21.77 -5.96
N ARG A 95 -13.84 21.57 -6.97
CA ARG A 95 -15.19 22.15 -7.02
C ARG A 95 -16.15 21.51 -6.03
N LYS A 96 -16.06 20.19 -5.81
CA LYS A 96 -16.94 19.45 -4.89
C LYS A 96 -16.49 19.56 -3.44
N ILE A 97 -15.20 19.37 -3.17
CA ILE A 97 -14.64 19.36 -1.81
C ILE A 97 -14.44 20.78 -1.26
N GLY A 98 -14.14 21.76 -2.11
CA GLY A 98 -13.92 23.14 -1.71
C GLY A 98 -15.04 23.71 -0.82
N PRO A 99 -16.31 23.69 -1.26
CA PRO A 99 -17.44 24.17 -0.46
C PRO A 99 -17.62 23.45 0.87
N ILE A 100 -17.42 22.13 0.90
CA ILE A 100 -17.54 21.32 2.13
C ILE A 100 -16.51 21.78 3.17
N LEU A 101 -15.28 22.06 2.73
CA LEU A 101 -14.20 22.56 3.59
C LEU A 101 -14.26 24.08 3.81
N GLY A 102 -15.24 24.80 3.26
CA GLY A 102 -15.31 26.26 3.32
C GLY A 102 -14.18 26.98 2.56
N LYS A 103 -13.55 26.32 1.58
CA LYS A 103 -12.45 26.86 0.77
C LYS A 103 -12.90 27.17 -0.65
N LYS A 104 -12.38 28.26 -1.21
CA LYS A 104 -12.60 28.59 -2.63
C LYS A 104 -12.02 27.48 -3.53
N PRO A 105 -12.78 26.94 -4.49
CA PRO A 105 -12.31 25.89 -5.39
C PRO A 105 -11.00 26.24 -6.11
N ALA A 106 -10.82 27.51 -6.51
CA ALA A 106 -9.61 27.97 -7.16
C ALA A 106 -8.36 27.84 -6.27
N ALA A 107 -8.49 28.15 -4.98
CA ALA A 107 -7.39 28.02 -4.02
C ALA A 107 -7.03 26.56 -3.76
N LEU A 108 -8.05 25.68 -3.66
CA LEU A 108 -7.84 24.25 -3.49
C LEU A 108 -7.18 23.64 -4.72
N LEU A 109 -7.62 24.02 -5.92
CA LEU A 109 -7.04 23.57 -7.18
C LEU A 109 -5.58 24.02 -7.33
N ALA A 110 -5.26 25.26 -6.97
CA ALA A 110 -3.88 25.76 -7.00
C ALA A 110 -2.97 24.96 -6.05
N LYS A 111 -3.49 24.52 -4.90
CA LYS A 111 -2.78 23.67 -3.95
C LYS A 111 -2.60 22.24 -4.46
N LEU A 112 -3.63 21.68 -5.08
CA LEU A 112 -3.63 20.34 -5.66
C LEU A 112 -2.79 20.21 -6.94
N LYS A 113 -2.60 21.29 -7.68
CA LYS A 113 -1.74 21.32 -8.88
C LYS A 113 -0.25 21.27 -8.55
N ARG A 114 0.14 21.48 -7.29
CA ARG A 114 1.53 21.25 -6.88
C ARG A 114 1.79 19.75 -6.96
N GLU A 115 2.87 19.34 -7.61
CA GLU A 115 3.28 17.94 -7.75
C GLU A 115 3.86 17.35 -6.44
N GLU A 116 3.23 17.70 -5.31
CA GLU A 116 3.58 17.15 -4.02
C GLU A 116 2.87 15.80 -3.85
N PRO A 117 3.54 14.75 -3.36
CA PRO A 117 2.93 13.42 -3.18
C PRO A 117 1.82 13.42 -2.11
N PHE A 118 1.79 14.44 -1.25
CA PHE A 118 0.85 14.57 -0.15
C PHE A 118 0.58 16.06 0.13
N VAL A 119 -0.69 16.45 0.21
CA VAL A 119 -1.11 17.82 0.48
C VAL A 119 -2.22 17.84 1.54
N TRP A 120 -2.00 18.58 2.64
CA TRP A 120 -3.06 18.87 3.61
C TRP A 120 -4.11 19.78 3.00
N LEU A 121 -5.37 19.35 2.95
CA LEU A 121 -6.49 20.21 2.54
C LEU A 121 -6.98 21.04 3.72
N GLN A 122 -7.28 20.39 4.84
CA GLN A 122 -7.73 21.02 6.08
C GLN A 122 -7.40 20.14 7.29
N ARG A 123 -6.99 20.75 8.40
CA ARG A 123 -6.81 20.07 9.69
C ARG A 123 -8.01 20.35 10.59
N GLY A 124 -8.41 19.35 11.37
CA GLY A 124 -9.53 19.47 12.32
C GLY A 124 -10.86 19.72 11.61
N ILE A 125 -11.26 18.84 10.70
CA ILE A 125 -12.57 18.90 10.05
C ILE A 125 -13.67 18.48 11.03
N THR A 126 -14.86 19.03 10.88
CA THR A 126 -16.01 18.63 11.70
C THR A 126 -16.52 17.25 11.27
N PRO A 127 -17.23 16.51 12.15
CA PRO A 127 -17.86 15.24 11.78
C PRO A 127 -18.80 15.36 10.57
N GLU A 128 -19.52 16.49 10.47
CA GLU A 128 -20.39 16.80 9.33
C GLU A 128 -19.61 16.92 8.02
N GLN A 129 -18.47 17.63 8.04
CA GLN A 129 -17.57 17.75 6.90
C GLN A 129 -16.98 16.40 6.50
N ARG A 130 -16.61 15.56 7.47
CA ARG A 130 -16.10 14.20 7.23
C ARG A 130 -17.13 13.36 6.48
N THR A 131 -18.36 13.27 7.00
CA THR A 131 -19.43 12.48 6.37
C THR A 131 -19.78 13.01 4.99
N ALA A 132 -19.73 14.32 4.78
CA ALA A 132 -19.95 14.91 3.46
C ALA A 132 -18.85 14.55 2.44
N ILE A 133 -17.60 14.38 2.89
CA ILE A 133 -16.48 13.94 2.04
C ILE A 133 -16.53 12.43 1.78
N GLU A 134 -16.85 11.61 2.78
CA GLU A 134 -16.92 10.13 2.62
C GLU A 134 -18.03 9.66 1.67
N LYS A 135 -19.07 10.47 1.47
CA LYS A 135 -20.16 10.19 0.51
C LYS A 135 -19.78 10.42 -0.95
N TYR A 136 -18.59 10.97 -1.22
CA TYR A 136 -18.05 11.23 -2.55
C TYR A 136 -17.08 10.13 -2.98
#